data_AF-A0A1X7L8B7-F1
#
_entry.id   AF-A0A1X7L8B7-F1
#
_cell.length_a   1.000
_cell.length_b   1.000
_cell.length_c   1.000
_cell.angle_alpha   90.00
_cell.angle_beta   90.00
_cell.angle_gamma   90.00
#
_symmetry.space_group_name_H-M   'P 1'
#
loop_
_entity.id
_entity.type
_entity.pdbx_description
1 polymer ?
#
loop_
_entity_poly.entity_id
_entity_poly.type
_entity_poly.pdbx_seq_one_letter_code
_entity_poly.pdbx_strand_id
1 'polypeptide(L)'
;MSRARRIVAASALLVITLLGLIVVATQIPEIYYLPPVDDGYASKHVAVFMPAMVGTVVVAIAALALLVHLVAVIRRPMPRWCWVVAVALAIITVVAAVLVSTADHPVY
;
A
#
# COMPACT_ATOMS: atom_id res chain seq x y z
N MET A 1 16.42 17.27 -15.18
CA MET A 1 15.46 17.49 -14.06
C MET A 1 16.24 18.08 -12.90
N SER A 2 15.84 19.24 -12.35
CA SER A 2 16.56 19.87 -11.25
C SER A 2 16.54 19.02 -9.98
N ARG A 3 17.51 19.19 -9.08
CA ARG A 3 17.60 18.45 -7.82
C ARG A 3 16.33 18.59 -6.98
N ALA A 4 15.84 19.82 -6.83
CA ALA A 4 14.60 20.11 -6.11
C ALA A 4 13.40 19.36 -6.72
N ARG A 5 13.21 19.44 -8.04
CA ARG A 5 12.08 18.76 -8.71
C ARG A 5 12.11 17.24 -8.54
N ARG A 6 13.30 16.64 -8.54
CA ARG A 6 13.46 15.20 -8.31
C ARG A 6 13.10 14.81 -6.88
N ILE A 7 13.57 15.55 -5.89
CA ILE A 7 13.24 15.27 -4.49
C ILE A 7 11.73 15.38 -4.27
N VAL A 8 11.12 16.46 -4.77
CA VAL A 8 9.66 16.66 -4.68
C VAL A 8 8.90 15.50 -5.32
N ALA A 9 9.29 15.07 -6.52
CA ALA A 9 8.64 13.95 -7.21
C ALA A 9 8.77 12.63 -6.44
N ALA A 10 9.96 12.31 -5.92
CA ALA A 10 10.19 11.09 -5.14
C ALA A 10 9.41 11.12 -3.80
N SER A 11 9.39 12.27 -3.13
CA SER A 11 8.59 12.47 -1.92
C SER A 11 7.10 12.31 -2.18
N ALA A 12 6.58 12.84 -3.29
CA ALA A 12 5.18 12.69 -3.66
C ALA A 12 4.79 11.22 -3.86
N LEU A 13 5.63 10.44 -4.57
CA LEU A 13 5.41 9.00 -4.75
C LEU A 13 5.42 8.24 -3.41
N LEU A 14 6.34 8.60 -2.51
CA LEU A 14 6.39 8.01 -1.17
C LEU A 14 5.13 8.34 -0.36
N VAL A 15 4.68 9.60 -0.37
CA VAL A 15 3.46 10.01 0.35
C VAL A 15 2.23 9.27 -0.17
N ILE A 16 2.04 9.17 -1.49
CA ILE A 16 0.93 8.41 -2.08
C ILE A 16 0.95 6.96 -1.60
N THR A 17 2.14 6.36 -1.57
CA THR A 17 2.31 4.97 -1.14
C THR A 17 2.03 4.79 0.35
N LEU A 18 2.46 5.72 1.20
CA LEU A 18 2.16 5.71 2.63
C LEU A 18 0.67 5.89 2.91
N LEU A 19 -0.03 6.73 2.13
CA LEU A 19 -1.48 6.85 2.22
C LEU A 19 -2.17 5.53 1.84
N GLY A 20 -1.74 4.86 0.77
CA GLY A 20 -2.21 3.53 0.41
C GLY A 20 -1.97 2.50 1.52
N LEU A 21 -0.81 2.55 2.18
CA LEU A 21 -0.49 1.68 3.32
C LEU A 21 -1.47 1.88 4.47
N ILE A 22 -1.76 3.14 4.81
CA ILE A 22 -2.70 3.49 5.87
C ILE A 22 -4.07 2.92 5.55
N VAL A 23 -4.59 3.13 4.33
CA VAL A 23 -5.89 2.62 3.91
C VAL A 23 -5.97 1.10 4.06
N VAL A 24 -4.98 0.36 3.57
CA VAL A 24 -4.97 -1.11 3.69
C VAL A 24 -4.85 -1.55 5.16
N ALA A 25 -4.01 -0.88 5.94
CA ALA A 25 -3.80 -1.22 7.34
C ALA A 25 -5.05 -0.95 8.21
N THR A 26 -5.82 0.10 7.90
CA THR A 26 -7.06 0.42 8.63
C THR A 26 -8.17 -0.61 8.43
N GLN A 27 -8.08 -1.46 7.41
CA GLN A 27 -9.04 -2.55 7.20
C GLN A 27 -8.81 -3.70 8.19
N ILE A 28 -7.61 -3.87 8.73
CA ILE A 28 -7.26 -4.99 9.63
C ILE A 28 -8.13 -5.00 10.91
N PRO A 29 -8.28 -3.88 11.65
CA PRO A 29 -9.11 -3.85 12.86
C PRO A 29 -10.60 -4.01 12.55
N GLU A 30 -11.09 -3.42 11.46
CA GLU A 30 -12.51 -3.54 11.04
C GLU A 30 -12.91 -5.00 10.83
N ILE A 31 -12.01 -5.81 10.29
CA ILE A 31 -12.24 -7.25 10.05
C ILE A 31 -12.07 -8.08 11.33
N TYR A 32 -11.14 -7.69 12.22
CA TYR A 32 -10.85 -8.42 13.46
C TYR A 32 -11.96 -8.31 14.51
N TYR A 33 -12.72 -7.21 14.51
CA TYR A 33 -13.82 -6.96 15.45
C TYR A 33 -15.22 -7.25 14.89
N LEU A 34 -15.33 -7.90 13.73
CA LEU A 34 -16.63 -8.38 13.24
C LEU A 34 -17.22 -9.35 14.29
N PRO A 35 -18.50 -9.17 14.69
CA PRO A 35 -19.13 -10.05 15.67
C PRO A 35 -19.13 -11.49 15.14
N PRO A 36 -18.90 -12.50 16.01
CA PRO A 36 -18.95 -13.89 15.61
C PRO A 36 -20.34 -14.16 15.03
N VAL A 37 -20.39 -14.61 13.79
CA VAL A 37 -21.64 -15.07 13.20
C VAL A 37 -21.89 -16.49 13.72
N ASP A 38 -23.05 -16.73 14.31
CA ASP A 38 -23.45 -18.01 14.94
C ASP A 38 -23.64 -19.16 13.92
N ASP A 39 -23.23 -18.99 12.67
CA ASP A 39 -23.37 -19.96 11.58
C ASP A 39 -22.26 -21.04 11.58
N GLY A 40 -21.34 -21.02 12.55
CA GLY A 40 -20.33 -22.08 12.73
C GLY A 40 -19.24 -22.10 11.65
N TYR A 41 -19.21 -21.10 10.77
CA TYR A 41 -18.20 -20.96 9.72
C TYR A 41 -17.10 -20.01 10.16
N ALA A 42 -15.99 -20.57 10.67
CA ALA A 42 -14.74 -19.85 10.87
C ALA A 42 -14.10 -19.30 9.56
N SER A 43 -14.77 -19.42 8.41
CA SER A 43 -14.22 -19.18 7.07
C SER A 43 -14.33 -17.73 6.57
N LYS A 44 -15.34 -16.95 6.99
CA LYS A 44 -15.52 -15.57 6.50
C LYS A 44 -14.45 -14.61 7.03
N HIS A 45 -14.07 -14.72 8.30
CA HIS A 45 -13.01 -13.88 8.87
C HIS A 45 -11.66 -14.11 8.18
N VAL A 46 -11.28 -15.36 7.89
CA VAL A 46 -10.00 -15.69 7.24
C VAL A 46 -9.97 -15.21 5.78
N ALA A 47 -11.09 -15.34 5.07
CA ALA A 47 -11.20 -14.94 3.66
C ALA A 47 -11.01 -13.44 3.45
N VAL A 48 -11.47 -12.61 4.40
CA VAL A 48 -11.35 -11.13 4.32
C VAL A 48 -10.06 -10.62 4.97
N PHE A 49 -9.57 -11.29 6.02
CA PHE A 49 -8.35 -10.88 6.74
C PHE A 49 -7.06 -11.14 5.94
N MET A 50 -7.02 -12.22 5.15
CA MET A 50 -5.84 -12.55 4.35
C MET A 50 -5.51 -11.50 3.27
N PRO A 51 -6.45 -11.00 2.45
CA PRO A 51 -6.19 -9.94 1.48
C PRO A 51 -5.66 -8.65 2.13
N ALA A 52 -6.21 -8.24 3.27
CA ALA A 52 -5.75 -7.05 4.00
C ALA A 52 -4.31 -7.23 4.49
N MET A 53 -3.99 -8.36 5.13
CA MET A 53 -2.63 -8.69 5.59
C MET A 53 -1.61 -8.72 4.44
N VAL A 54 -1.93 -9.43 3.36
CA VAL A 54 -1.05 -9.52 2.18
C VAL A 54 -0.85 -8.15 1.55
N GLY A 55 -1.93 -7.37 1.42
CA GLY A 55 -1.89 -5.99 0.94
C GLY A 55 -0.97 -5.12 1.81
N THR A 56 -1.08 -5.18 3.14
CA THR A 56 -0.24 -4.40 4.06
C THR A 56 1.23 -4.74 3.86
N VAL A 57 1.59 -6.02 3.78
CA VAL A 57 2.97 -6.45 3.60
C VAL A 57 3.54 -5.96 2.26
N VAL A 58 2.79 -6.15 1.17
CA VAL A 58 3.23 -5.73 -0.18
C VAL A 58 3.41 -4.21 -0.24
N VAL A 59 2.45 -3.45 0.29
CA VAL A 59 2.50 -1.99 0.30
C VAL A 59 3.62 -1.48 1.21
N ALA A 60 3.87 -2.12 2.36
CA ALA A 60 4.98 -1.77 3.25
C ALA A 60 6.34 -1.96 2.57
N ILE A 61 6.53 -3.07 1.83
CA ILE A 61 7.75 -3.31 1.06
C ILE A 61 7.93 -2.22 -0.02
N ALA A 62 6.85 -1.85 -0.72
CA ALA A 62 6.88 -0.78 -1.71
C ALA A 62 7.24 0.58 -1.06
N ALA A 63 6.68 0.89 0.11
CA ALA A 63 7.00 2.11 0.86
C ALA A 63 8.48 2.16 1.24
N LEU A 64 9.04 1.05 1.75
CA LEU A 64 10.46 0.94 2.06
C LEU A 64 11.34 1.12 0.82
N ALA A 65 10.99 0.49 -0.30
CA ALA A 65 11.71 0.64 -1.56
C ALA A 65 11.71 2.10 -2.05
N LEU A 66 10.58 2.80 -1.93
CA LEU A 66 10.47 4.23 -2.28
C LEU A 66 11.23 5.14 -1.32
N LEU A 67 11.30 4.79 -0.04
CA LEU A 67 12.14 5.50 0.93
C LEU A 67 13.62 5.38 0.56
N VAL A 68 14.09 4.17 0.22
CA VAL A 68 15.46 3.96 -0.29
C VAL A 68 15.68 4.74 -1.59
N HIS A 69 14.70 4.74 -2.50
CA HIS A 69 14.76 5.53 -3.74
C HIS A 69 14.91 7.02 -3.46
N LEU A 70 14.13 7.59 -2.54
CA LEU A 70 14.21 8.99 -2.13
C LEU A 70 15.61 9.33 -1.59
N VAL A 71 16.14 8.50 -0.68
CA VAL A 71 17.50 8.68 -0.15
C VAL A 71 18.54 8.65 -1.27
N ALA A 72 18.40 7.72 -2.23
CA ALA A 72 19.30 7.62 -3.36
C ALA A 72 19.21 8.84 -4.28
N VAL A 73 18.01 9.35 -4.53
CA VAL A 73 17.74 10.56 -5.34
C VAL A 73 18.35 11.81 -4.70
N ILE A 74 18.30 11.94 -3.36
CA ILE A 74 18.92 13.07 -2.65
C ILE A 74 20.43 13.11 -2.87
N ARG A 75 21.07 11.93 -2.91
CA ARG A 75 22.52 11.77 -3.04
C ARG A 75 23.00 11.93 -4.49
N ARG A 76 22.32 11.33 -5.47
CA ARG A 76 22.80 11.30 -6.86
C ARG A 76 21.66 11.20 -7.87
N PRO A 77 21.83 11.71 -9.11
CA PRO A 77 20.90 11.43 -10.22
C PRO A 77 20.69 9.94 -10.44
N MET A 78 19.43 9.53 -10.49
CA MET A 78 19.01 8.15 -10.77
C MET A 78 18.69 7.98 -12.25
N PRO A 79 18.93 6.79 -12.83
CA PRO A 79 18.56 6.49 -14.20
C PRO A 79 17.04 6.48 -14.39
N ARG A 80 16.58 6.68 -15.63
CA ARG A 80 15.14 6.78 -15.96
C ARG A 80 14.34 5.53 -15.55
N TRP A 81 14.92 4.34 -15.67
CA TRP A 81 14.29 3.08 -15.29
C TRP A 81 13.89 3.02 -13.80
N CYS A 82 14.71 3.59 -12.90
CA CYS A 82 14.36 3.64 -11.47
C CYS A 82 13.10 4.46 -11.22
N TRP A 83 12.85 5.50 -12.02
CA TRP A 83 11.62 6.30 -11.92
C TRP A 83 10.40 5.53 -12.42
N VAL A 84 10.55 4.74 -13.48
CA VAL A 84 9.47 3.86 -13.97
C VAL A 84 9.08 2.86 -12.89
N VAL A 85 10.06 2.22 -12.25
CA VAL A 85 9.82 1.29 -11.14
C VAL A 85 9.17 1.99 -9.94
N ALA A 86 9.63 3.19 -9.57
CA ALA A 86 9.04 3.95 -8.47
C ALA A 86 7.56 4.30 -8.73
N VAL A 87 7.22 4.69 -9.96
CA VAL A 87 5.83 4.94 -10.38
C VAL A 87 5.02 3.66 -10.35
N ALA A 88 5.55 2.55 -10.87
CA ALA A 88 4.89 1.25 -10.87
C ALA A 88 4.57 0.79 -9.44
N LEU A 89 5.51 0.94 -8.50
CA LEU A 89 5.29 0.66 -7.09
C LEU A 89 4.16 1.51 -6.51
N ALA A 90 4.16 2.82 -6.74
CA ALA A 90 3.08 3.70 -6.28
C ALA A 90 1.71 3.28 -6.85
N ILE A 91 1.63 2.93 -8.14
CA ILE A 91 0.41 2.42 -8.77
C ILE A 91 -0.06 1.12 -8.10
N ILE A 92 0.85 0.16 -7.90
CA ILE A 92 0.54 -1.11 -7.22
C ILE A 92 -0.05 -0.85 -5.84
N THR A 93 0.48 0.13 -5.10
CA THR A 93 -0.04 0.45 -3.76
C THR A 93 -1.43 1.07 -3.77
N VAL A 94 -1.76 1.88 -4.79
CA VAL A 94 -3.13 2.38 -4.99
C VAL A 94 -4.06 1.23 -5.37
N VAL A 95 -3.65 0.35 -6.29
CA VAL A 95 -4.45 -0.80 -6.70
C VAL A 95 -4.70 -1.75 -5.52
N ALA A 96 -3.69 -2.01 -4.70
CA ALA A 96 -3.83 -2.81 -3.48
C ALA A 96 -4.83 -2.18 -2.50
N ALA A 97 -4.75 -0.87 -2.27
CA ALA A 97 -5.70 -0.15 -1.43
C ALA A 97 -7.13 -0.25 -1.94
N VAL A 98 -7.35 -0.06 -3.25
CA VAL A 98 -8.67 -0.20 -3.87
C VAL A 98 -9.18 -1.64 -3.72
N LEU A 99 -8.37 -2.63 -4.10
CA LEU A 99 -8.77 -4.04 -4.04
C LEU A 99 -9.16 -4.43 -2.61
N VAL A 100 -8.34 -4.13 -1.61
CA VAL A 100 -8.63 -4.46 -0.21
C VAL A 100 -9.88 -3.74 0.28
N SER A 101 -10.08 -2.47 -0.07
CA SER A 101 -11.29 -1.73 0.31
C SER A 101 -12.55 -2.25 -0.38
N THR A 102 -12.45 -2.81 -1.59
CA THR A 102 -13.60 -3.40 -2.29
C THR A 102 -13.82 -4.87 -1.95
N ALA A 103 -12.84 -5.53 -1.32
CA ALA A 103 -12.79 -6.98 -1.27
C ALA A 103 -13.83 -7.62 -0.36
N ASP A 104 -14.36 -6.95 0.66
CA ASP A 104 -15.54 -7.41 1.40
C ASP A 104 -15.89 -6.39 2.50
N HIS A 105 -16.75 -5.43 2.16
CA HIS A 105 -17.62 -4.84 3.17
C HIS A 105 -18.92 -5.65 3.14
N PRO A 106 -19.34 -6.30 4.25
CA PRO A 106 -20.66 -6.90 4.30
C PRO A 106 -21.70 -5.81 4.00
N VAL A 107 -22.41 -5.96 2.89
CA VAL A 107 -23.56 -5.11 2.56
C VAL A 107 -24.66 -5.53 3.52
N TYR A 108 -24.95 -4.69 4.52
CA TYR A 108 -26.08 -4.85 5.43
C TYR A 108 -27.42 -4.73 4.68
#